data_AF-A0A838RNI0-F1
#
_entry.id   AF-A0A838RNI0-F1
#
_cell.length_a   1.000
_cell.length_b   1.000
_cell.length_c   1.000
_cell.angle_alpha   90.00
_cell.angle_beta   90.00
_cell.angle_gamma   90.00
#
_symmetry.space_group_name_H-M   'P 1'
#
loop_
_entity.id
_entity.type
_entity.pdbx_description
1 polymer ?
#
loop_
_entity_poly.entity_id
_entity_poly.type
_entity_poly.pdbx_seq_one_letter_code
_entity_poly.pdbx_strand_id
1 'polypeptide(L)'
;MASSASTQPNSRIPLDRSFKILFNVVAVLTVITGFVLFFFPERAGGMPPGVSVAEARPLWPWPLTPLVSRYLGSLFLGVGVGAAAAARQTWWEQVRVMVIPGIVFTGMALLSSAIHFGSFQPSRIVTWLYFALYTLVFVAALVLSLRHEQASQHGEL
;
A
#
# COMPACT_ATOMS: atom_id res chain seq x y z
N MET A 1 -34.12 -32.62 25.90
CA MET A 1 -33.07 -31.58 25.78
C MET A 1 -32.63 -31.51 24.33
N ALA A 2 -33.33 -30.73 23.50
CA ALA A 2 -32.94 -30.50 22.12
C ALA A 2 -31.84 -29.43 22.11
N SER A 3 -30.65 -29.81 21.66
CA SER A 3 -29.54 -28.89 21.41
C SER A 3 -29.93 -28.01 20.21
N SER A 4 -30.41 -26.81 20.51
CA SER A 4 -30.59 -25.72 19.54
C SER A 4 -29.21 -25.27 19.08
N ALA A 5 -28.67 -25.94 18.06
CA ALA A 5 -27.57 -25.43 17.28
C ALA A 5 -28.03 -24.11 16.66
N SER A 6 -27.63 -22.99 17.26
CA SER A 6 -27.77 -21.67 16.69
C SER A 6 -26.93 -21.64 15.41
N THR A 7 -27.59 -21.84 14.28
CA THR A 7 -27.09 -21.46 12.97
C THR A 7 -26.97 -19.93 12.97
N GLN A 8 -25.89 -19.43 13.56
CA GLN A 8 -25.45 -18.04 13.40
C GLN A 8 -25.44 -17.76 11.90
N PRO A 9 -26.24 -16.82 11.39
CA PRO A 9 -26.15 -16.43 9.99
C PRO A 9 -24.74 -15.89 9.79
N ASN A 10 -23.90 -16.71 9.15
CA ASN A 10 -22.53 -16.39 8.80
C ASN A 10 -22.60 -15.29 7.72
N SER A 11 -22.81 -14.05 8.14
CA SER A 11 -22.93 -12.86 7.31
C SER A 11 -21.57 -12.47 6.75
N ARG A 12 -20.94 -13.40 6.02
CA ARG A 12 -19.66 -13.15 5.37
C ARG A 12 -19.88 -12.17 4.24
N ILE A 13 -19.44 -10.93 4.45
CA ILE A 13 -19.52 -9.89 3.43
C ILE A 13 -18.58 -10.27 2.28
N PRO A 14 -19.10 -10.49 1.06
CA PRO A 14 -18.27 -10.81 -0.09
C PRO A 14 -17.50 -9.57 -0.54
N LEU A 15 -16.25 -9.77 -0.95
CA LEU A 15 -15.40 -8.68 -1.47
C LEU A 15 -15.83 -8.29 -2.88
N ASP A 16 -16.25 -7.03 -3.07
CA ASP A 16 -16.65 -6.49 -4.37
C ASP A 16 -15.49 -6.55 -5.40
N ARG A 17 -15.86 -6.72 -6.68
CA ARG A 17 -14.94 -6.88 -7.81
C ARG A 17 -14.01 -5.67 -7.98
N SER A 18 -14.53 -4.47 -7.71
CA SER A 18 -13.79 -3.20 -7.73
C SER A 18 -12.59 -3.23 -6.78
N PHE A 19 -12.76 -3.83 -5.59
CA PHE A 19 -11.69 -3.94 -4.61
C PHE A 19 -10.63 -4.96 -5.01
N LYS A 20 -11.02 -6.07 -5.64
CA LYS A 20 -10.06 -7.02 -6.20
C LYS A 20 -9.20 -6.39 -7.30
N ILE A 21 -9.80 -5.57 -8.15
CA ILE A 21 -9.06 -4.80 -9.17
C ILE A 21 -8.07 -3.86 -8.49
N LEU A 22 -8.51 -3.09 -7.49
CA LEU A 22 -7.63 -2.20 -6.74
C LEU A 22 -6.46 -2.95 -6.09
N PHE A 23 -6.71 -4.04 -5.37
CA PHE A 23 -5.64 -4.84 -4.75
C PHE A 23 -4.66 -5.40 -5.79
N ASN A 24 -5.15 -5.82 -6.96
CA ASN A 24 -4.27 -6.27 -8.04
C ASN A 24 -3.44 -5.13 -8.63
N VAL A 25 -4.03 -3.95 -8.86
CA VAL A 25 -3.31 -2.77 -9.35
C VAL A 25 -2.22 -2.37 -8.35
N VAL A 26 -2.56 -2.29 -7.06
CA VAL A 26 -1.60 -2.01 -6.00
C VAL A 26 -0.52 -3.09 -5.94
N ALA A 27 -0.88 -4.36 -6.03
CA ALA A 27 0.08 -5.46 -6.06
C ALA A 27 1.07 -5.31 -7.21
N VAL A 28 0.59 -5.09 -8.44
CA VAL A 28 1.45 -4.92 -9.61
C VAL A 28 2.37 -3.71 -9.44
N LEU A 29 1.85 -2.55 -9.06
CA LEU A 29 2.64 -1.33 -8.89
C LEU A 29 3.70 -1.49 -7.79
N THR A 30 3.33 -2.11 -6.66
CA THR A 30 4.21 -2.28 -5.52
C THR A 30 5.27 -3.36 -5.78
N VAL A 31 4.92 -4.44 -6.49
CA VAL A 31 5.89 -5.45 -6.94
C VAL A 31 6.89 -4.85 -7.92
N ILE A 32 6.44 -4.08 -8.92
CA ILE A 32 7.34 -3.43 -9.88
C ILE A 32 8.28 -2.47 -9.15
N THR A 33 7.72 -1.61 -8.29
CA THR A 33 8.49 -0.64 -7.50
C THR A 33 9.51 -1.35 -6.60
N GLY A 34 9.08 -2.41 -5.90
CA GLY A 34 9.93 -3.19 -5.02
C GLY A 34 11.04 -3.92 -5.76
N PHE A 35 10.72 -4.51 -6.92
CA PHE A 35 11.70 -5.17 -7.78
C PHE A 35 12.78 -4.20 -8.25
N VAL A 36 12.38 -3.02 -8.72
CA VAL A 36 13.31 -1.97 -9.17
C VAL A 36 14.21 -1.50 -8.02
N LEU A 37 13.63 -1.20 -6.84
CA LEU A 37 14.38 -0.77 -5.66
C LEU A 37 15.35 -1.82 -5.12
N PHE A 38 15.00 -3.10 -5.24
CA PHE A 38 15.79 -4.22 -4.73
C PHE A 38 16.94 -4.60 -5.66
N PHE A 39 16.66 -4.80 -6.96
CA PHE A 39 17.66 -5.29 -7.92
C PHE A 39 18.46 -4.16 -8.58
N PHE A 40 17.88 -2.97 -8.70
CA PHE A 40 18.53 -1.81 -9.32
C PHE A 40 18.64 -0.63 -8.35
N PRO A 41 19.27 -0.82 -7.17
CA PRO A 41 19.30 0.21 -6.15
C PRO A 41 19.90 1.51 -6.67
N GLU A 42 20.95 1.47 -7.49
CA GLU A 42 21.64 2.67 -8.02
C GLU A 42 20.76 3.52 -8.95
N ARG A 43 19.85 2.91 -9.70
CA ARG A 43 18.91 3.63 -10.58
C ARG A 43 17.64 4.03 -9.85
N ALA A 44 17.24 3.22 -8.88
CA ALA A 44 16.01 3.41 -8.15
C ALA A 44 16.13 4.56 -7.15
N GLY A 45 17.11 4.53 -6.25
CA GLY A 45 17.29 5.59 -5.26
C GLY A 45 18.67 5.68 -4.65
N GLY A 46 19.44 4.59 -4.69
CA GLY A 46 20.82 4.48 -4.26
C GLY A 46 21.72 5.51 -4.93
N MET A 47 22.16 6.49 -4.16
CA MET A 47 23.16 7.46 -4.60
C MET A 47 24.55 6.82 -4.54
N PRO A 48 25.28 6.68 -5.67
CA PRO A 48 26.69 6.33 -5.61
C PRO A 48 27.47 7.42 -4.86
N PRO A 49 28.54 7.07 -4.12
CA PRO A 49 29.38 8.07 -3.47
C PRO A 49 29.95 9.06 -4.49
N GLY A 50 29.77 10.36 -4.25
CA GLY A 50 30.35 11.43 -5.07
C GLY A 50 29.54 11.88 -6.30
N VAL A 51 28.36 11.30 -6.56
CA VAL A 51 27.46 11.74 -7.66
C VAL A 51 26.41 12.72 -7.11
N SER A 52 26.04 13.75 -7.89
CA SER A 52 24.99 14.72 -7.52
C SER A 52 23.58 14.28 -7.95
N VAL A 53 22.54 14.67 -7.20
CA VAL A 53 21.14 14.26 -7.48
C VAL A 53 20.68 14.69 -8.89
N ALA A 54 21.23 15.80 -9.40
CA ALA A 54 20.95 16.32 -10.73
C ALA A 54 21.40 15.37 -11.85
N GLU A 55 22.51 14.65 -11.65
CA GLU A 55 23.09 13.72 -12.63
C GLU A 55 22.43 12.34 -12.54
N ALA A 56 22.19 11.82 -11.33
CA ALA A 56 21.71 10.46 -11.14
C ALA A 56 20.23 10.26 -11.54
N ARG A 57 19.40 11.32 -11.48
CA ARG A 57 17.95 11.29 -11.80
C ARG A 57 17.24 10.02 -11.27
N PRO A 58 17.34 9.73 -9.96
CA PRO A 58 16.87 8.45 -9.39
C PRO A 58 15.37 8.25 -9.63
N LEU A 59 14.89 7.04 -9.84
CA LEU A 59 13.44 6.79 -10.01
C LEU A 59 12.61 7.04 -8.74
N TRP A 60 13.26 7.16 -7.59
CA TRP A 60 12.66 7.52 -6.31
C TRP A 60 12.60 9.05 -6.17
N PRO A 61 11.60 9.61 -5.45
CA PRO A 61 11.45 11.06 -5.38
C PRO A 61 12.59 11.77 -4.66
N TRP A 62 13.29 11.08 -3.74
CA TRP A 62 14.43 11.58 -2.98
C TRP A 62 15.60 10.57 -2.99
N PRO A 63 16.84 10.99 -2.69
CA PRO A 63 17.99 10.10 -2.68
C PRO A 63 17.95 9.12 -1.50
N LEU A 64 18.35 7.89 -1.75
CA LEU A 64 18.45 6.80 -0.78
C LEU A 64 19.88 6.24 -0.78
N THR A 65 20.28 5.57 0.29
CA THR A 65 21.48 4.71 0.21
C THR A 65 21.11 3.39 -0.49
N PRO A 66 22.06 2.69 -1.14
CA PRO A 66 21.78 1.40 -1.76
C PRO A 66 21.17 0.37 -0.79
N LEU A 67 21.58 0.41 0.48
CA LEU A 67 21.03 -0.44 1.54
C LEU A 67 19.56 -0.12 1.83
N VAL A 68 19.23 1.15 2.01
CA VAL A 68 17.85 1.59 2.27
C VAL A 68 16.95 1.32 1.07
N SER A 69 17.47 1.49 -0.15
CA SER A 69 16.75 1.13 -1.39
C SER A 69 16.36 -0.35 -1.39
N ARG A 70 17.30 -1.25 -1.10
CA ARG A 70 17.02 -2.70 -1.03
C ARG A 70 16.03 -3.06 0.07
N TYR A 71 16.16 -2.42 1.23
CA TYR A 71 15.24 -2.61 2.35
C TYR A 71 13.79 -2.19 2.00
N LEU A 72 13.62 -1.01 1.40
CA LEU A 72 12.30 -0.59 0.92
C LEU A 72 11.82 -1.53 -0.21
N GLY A 73 12.72 -1.98 -1.07
CA GLY A 73 12.44 -2.95 -2.12
C GLY A 73 11.84 -4.25 -1.59
N SER A 74 12.42 -4.83 -0.54
CA SER A 74 11.91 -6.05 0.08
C SER A 74 10.56 -5.83 0.77
N LEU A 75 10.38 -4.69 1.44
CA LEU A 75 9.11 -4.30 2.03
C LEU A 75 8.01 -4.23 0.96
N PHE A 76 8.27 -3.55 -0.15
CA PHE A 76 7.31 -3.41 -1.24
C PHE A 76 7.01 -4.74 -1.93
N LEU A 77 8.00 -5.60 -2.13
CA LEU A 77 7.75 -6.96 -2.63
C LEU A 77 6.84 -7.75 -1.68
N GLY A 78 7.08 -7.67 -0.36
CA GLY A 78 6.24 -8.32 0.64
C GLY A 78 4.80 -7.80 0.63
N VAL A 79 4.62 -6.48 0.59
CA VAL A 79 3.28 -5.84 0.47
C VAL A 79 2.61 -6.24 -0.84
N GLY A 80 3.35 -6.28 -1.95
CA GLY A 80 2.84 -6.68 -3.25
C GLY A 80 2.34 -8.12 -3.29
N VAL A 81 3.10 -9.06 -2.72
CA VAL A 81 2.66 -10.46 -2.53
C VAL A 81 1.43 -10.53 -1.63
N GLY A 82 1.42 -9.74 -0.56
CA GLY A 82 0.28 -9.66 0.35
C GLY A 82 -0.99 -9.16 -0.33
N ALA A 83 -0.89 -8.07 -1.10
CA ALA A 83 -2.00 -7.53 -1.87
C ALA A 83 -2.50 -8.52 -2.95
N ALA A 84 -1.60 -9.24 -3.62
CA ALA A 84 -1.97 -10.29 -4.56
C ALA A 84 -2.69 -11.47 -3.86
N ALA A 85 -2.25 -11.84 -2.65
CA ALA A 85 -2.93 -12.85 -1.84
C ALA A 85 -4.32 -12.36 -1.36
N ALA A 86 -4.44 -11.08 -0.99
CA ALA A 86 -5.70 -10.45 -0.61
C ALA A 86 -6.70 -10.40 -1.78
N ALA A 87 -6.24 -10.11 -3.00
CA ALA A 87 -7.09 -10.09 -4.20
C ALA A 87 -7.72 -11.46 -4.52
N ARG A 88 -7.11 -12.56 -4.05
CA ARG A 88 -7.61 -13.94 -4.20
C ARG A 88 -8.63 -14.32 -3.13
N GLN A 89 -8.74 -13.54 -2.05
CA GLN A 89 -9.71 -13.82 -1.00
C GLN A 89 -11.12 -13.43 -1.43
N THR A 90 -12.10 -14.16 -0.91
CA THR A 90 -13.52 -13.93 -1.21
C THR A 90 -14.20 -13.14 -0.10
N TRP A 91 -13.67 -13.21 1.13
CA TRP A 91 -14.32 -12.71 2.33
C TRP A 91 -13.54 -11.56 2.96
N TRP A 92 -14.24 -10.52 3.40
CA TRP A 92 -13.63 -9.34 4.03
C TRP A 92 -12.78 -9.67 5.27
N GLU A 93 -13.23 -10.59 6.11
CA GLU A 93 -12.51 -10.97 7.35
C GLU A 93 -11.07 -11.42 7.10
N GLN A 94 -10.80 -12.00 5.94
CA GLN A 94 -9.48 -12.49 5.55
C GLN A 94 -8.56 -11.35 5.09
N VAL A 95 -9.13 -10.23 4.64
CA VAL A 95 -8.39 -9.10 4.07
C VAL A 95 -8.21 -7.97 5.08
N ARG A 96 -9.12 -7.81 6.04
CA ARG A 96 -9.10 -6.71 7.03
C ARG A 96 -7.77 -6.57 7.77
N VAL A 97 -7.07 -7.69 8.00
CA VAL A 97 -5.77 -7.73 8.69
C VAL A 97 -4.70 -6.94 7.95
N MET A 98 -4.79 -6.82 6.62
CA MET A 98 -3.88 -6.01 5.81
C MET A 98 -4.29 -4.55 5.66
N VAL A 99 -5.57 -4.22 5.89
CA VAL A 99 -6.10 -2.88 5.67
C VAL A 99 -5.54 -1.89 6.70
N ILE A 100 -5.54 -2.25 7.98
CA ILE A 100 -5.05 -1.37 9.06
C ILE A 100 -3.56 -1.02 8.88
N PRO A 101 -2.64 -1.99 8.69
CA PRO A 101 -1.24 -1.66 8.38
C PRO A 101 -1.09 -0.79 7.13
N GLY A 102 -1.92 -1.01 6.10
CA GLY A 102 -1.94 -0.19 4.90
C GLY A 102 -2.29 1.27 5.17
N ILE A 103 -3.35 1.52 5.96
CA ILE A 103 -3.76 2.87 6.38
C ILE A 103 -2.64 3.52 7.20
N VAL A 104 -2.10 2.82 8.20
CA VAL A 104 -1.06 3.38 9.07
C VAL A 104 0.20 3.70 8.29
N PHE A 105 0.67 2.79 7.44
CA PHE A 105 1.87 2.98 6.63
C PHE A 105 1.71 4.15 5.65
N THR A 106 0.63 4.16 4.87
CA THR A 106 0.42 5.21 3.87
C THR A 106 0.11 6.56 4.50
N GLY A 107 -0.65 6.59 5.59
CA GLY A 107 -0.91 7.79 6.37
C GLY A 107 0.35 8.39 6.98
N MET A 108 1.19 7.56 7.61
CA MET A 108 2.49 8.02 8.15
C MET A 108 3.44 8.47 7.05
N ALA A 109 3.48 7.77 5.92
CA ALA A 109 4.28 8.18 4.77
C ALA A 109 3.84 9.54 4.22
N LEU A 110 2.53 9.77 4.05
CA LEU A 110 1.98 11.06 3.62
C LEU A 110 2.23 12.17 4.64
N LEU A 111 2.02 11.90 5.93
CA LEU A 111 2.29 12.85 7.01
C LEU A 111 3.77 13.26 7.03
N SER A 112 4.67 12.28 6.99
CA SER A 112 6.11 12.54 6.92
C SER A 112 6.48 13.35 5.67
N SER A 113 5.87 13.02 4.53
CA SER A 113 6.09 13.71 3.26
C SER A 113 5.57 15.14 3.27
N ALA A 114 4.49 15.42 4.00
CA ALA A 114 3.96 16.77 4.19
C ALA A 114 4.87 17.60 5.11
N ILE A 115 5.35 17.02 6.21
CA ILE A 115 6.29 17.69 7.15
C ILE A 115 7.62 18.00 6.45
N HIS A 116 8.14 17.07 5.66
CA HIS A 116 9.43 17.17 4.97
C HIS A 116 9.28 17.43 3.47
N PHE A 117 8.27 18.21 3.08
CA PHE A 117 8.00 18.48 1.67
C PHE A 117 9.20 19.13 0.95
N GLY A 118 10.04 19.89 1.67
CA GLY A 118 11.27 20.47 1.14
C GLY A 118 12.32 19.46 0.66
N SER A 119 12.22 18.19 1.06
CA SER A 119 13.09 17.11 0.58
C SER A 119 12.66 16.57 -0.79
N PHE A 120 11.45 16.90 -1.23
CA PHE A 120 10.91 16.51 -2.53
C PHE A 120 11.23 17.58 -3.57
N GLN A 121 11.33 17.17 -4.83
CA GLN A 121 11.52 18.07 -5.96
C GLN A 121 10.21 18.20 -6.74
N PRO A 122 9.45 19.31 -6.60
CA PRO A 122 8.14 19.46 -7.25
C PRO A 122 8.21 19.51 -8.78
N SER A 123 9.38 19.83 -9.35
CA SER A 123 9.63 19.82 -10.79
C SER A 123 9.61 18.40 -11.40
N ARG A 124 9.72 17.36 -10.57
CA ARG A 124 9.78 15.96 -11.01
C ARG A 124 8.40 15.33 -10.97
N ILE A 125 7.96 14.77 -12.10
CA ILE A 125 6.67 14.05 -12.19
C ILE A 125 6.56 12.89 -11.18
N VAL A 126 7.69 12.24 -10.88
CA VAL A 126 7.78 11.14 -9.91
C VAL A 126 7.30 11.54 -8.51
N THR A 127 7.57 12.79 -8.09
CA THR A 127 7.07 13.34 -6.82
C THR A 127 5.55 13.28 -6.76
N TRP A 128 4.89 13.76 -7.81
CA TRP A 128 3.44 13.77 -7.91
C TRP A 128 2.84 12.37 -8.04
N LEU A 129 3.50 11.47 -8.78
CA LEU A 129 3.10 10.07 -8.86
C LEU A 129 3.16 9.39 -7.49
N TYR A 130 4.18 9.67 -6.69
CA TYR A 130 4.28 9.19 -5.32
C TYR A 130 3.09 9.68 -4.47
N PHE A 131 2.83 11.00 -4.44
CA PHE A 131 1.70 11.54 -3.66
C PHE A 131 0.35 11.03 -4.14
N ALA A 132 0.14 10.94 -5.46
CA ALA A 132 -1.10 10.43 -6.04
C ALA A 132 -1.33 8.96 -5.66
N LEU A 133 -0.30 8.11 -5.80
CA LEU A 133 -0.38 6.70 -5.45
C LEU A 133 -0.64 6.48 -3.96
N TYR A 134 0.14 7.15 -3.10
CA TYR A 134 -0.01 7.00 -1.65
C TYR A 134 -1.36 7.54 -1.15
N THR A 135 -1.82 8.68 -1.68
CA THR A 135 -3.15 9.21 -1.37
C THR A 135 -4.25 8.27 -1.83
N LEU A 136 -4.16 7.73 -3.06
CA LEU A 136 -5.13 6.79 -3.59
C LEU A 136 -5.24 5.53 -2.70
N VAL A 137 -4.10 4.95 -2.32
CA VAL A 137 -4.08 3.76 -1.46
C VAL A 137 -4.62 4.07 -0.07
N PHE A 138 -4.22 5.20 0.52
CA PHE A 138 -4.71 5.63 1.84
C PHE A 138 -6.23 5.82 1.84
N VAL A 139 -6.75 6.61 0.89
CA VAL A 139 -8.19 6.87 0.77
C VAL A 139 -8.95 5.59 0.50
N ALA A 140 -8.46 4.73 -0.39
CA ALA A 140 -9.16 3.50 -0.70
C ALA A 140 -9.17 2.53 0.49
N ALA A 141 -8.08 2.42 1.24
CA ALA A 141 -8.02 1.62 2.46
C ALA A 141 -8.93 2.19 3.57
N LEU A 142 -9.00 3.52 3.69
CA LEU A 142 -9.89 4.19 4.65
C LEU A 142 -11.36 3.98 4.29
N VAL A 143 -11.74 4.18 3.03
CA VAL A 143 -13.09 3.92 2.53
C VAL A 143 -13.47 2.45 2.72
N LEU A 144 -12.52 1.53 2.52
CA LEU A 144 -12.71 0.12 2.80
C LEU A 144 -13.02 -0.13 4.29
N SER A 145 -12.27 0.47 5.21
CA SER A 145 -12.53 0.33 6.65
C SER A 145 -13.92 0.86 7.03
N LEU A 146 -14.23 2.10 6.63
CA LEU A 146 -15.45 2.80 7.02
C LEU A 146 -16.72 2.12 6.47
N ARG A 147 -16.70 1.65 5.22
CA ARG A 147 -17.85 0.95 4.63
C ARG A 147 -18.18 -0.34 5.36
N HIS A 148 -17.18 -1.03 5.90
CA HIS A 148 -17.38 -2.30 6.59
C HIS A 148 -17.76 -2.10 8.07
N GLU A 149 -17.28 -1.05 8.73
CA GLU A 149 -17.75 -0.65 10.07
C GLU A 149 -19.25 -0.29 10.06
N GLN A 150 -19.71 0.42 9.04
CA GLN A 150 -21.13 0.78 8.88
C GLN A 150 -22.03 -0.43 8.62
N ALA A 151 -21.54 -1.42 7.87
CA ALA A 151 -22.26 -2.67 7.61
C ALA A 151 -22.40 -3.55 8.86
N SER A 152 -21.41 -3.53 9.77
CA SER A 152 -21.52 -4.23 11.05
C SER A 152 -22.54 -3.59 12.00
N GLN A 153 -22.71 -2.27 11.98
CA GLN A 153 -23.64 -1.57 12.88
C GLN A 153 -25.12 -1.69 12.47
N HIS A 154 -25.44 -1.82 11.18
CA HIS A 154 -26.82 -1.96 10.70
C HIS A 154 -27.37 -3.38 10.78
N GLY A 155 -26.54 -4.39 11.08
CA GLY A 155 -26.98 -5.77 11.30
C GLY A 155 -27.44 -6.07 12.73
N GLU A 156 -27.30 -5.12 13.66
CA GLU A 156 -27.64 -5.28 15.09
C GLU A 156 -28.92 -4.53 15.52
N LEU A 157 -29.70 -3.99 14.58
CA LEU A 157 -31.02 -3.38 14.82
C LEU A 157 -32.13 -4.19 14.14
#